data_AF-A0AAD8V5E7-F1
#
_entry.id   AF-A0AAD8V5E7-F1
#
_cell.length_a   1.000
_cell.length_b   1.000
_cell.length_c   1.000
_cell.angle_alpha   90.00
_cell.angle_beta   90.00
_cell.angle_gamma   90.00
#
_symmetry.space_group_name_H-M   'P 1'
#
loop_
_entity.id
_entity.type
_entity.pdbx_description
1 polymer ?
#
loop_
_entity_poly.entity_id
_entity_poly.type
_entity_poly.pdbx_seq_one_letter_code
_entity_poly.pdbx_strand_id
1 'polypeptide(L)'
;MSTKFTRASTHISRRACGAALTSRIRPFYPPTRHSALKARFNTASRLHLPQPTAPKMAAIDKYASPGFTSLVVDAMRKHYPEELADRRWDNVGLLLGNIEVLETRVAKNPVVLLTNDLTYAVAEEAIQKNASVIVSYHPFIFSGLKSITTKDPQQATLLLLAANGIAVYCPHTAVDAAPNGLNSWLGDIVSDGPASSSTATPTTRTVINPLSSPAPAGFEGSGYGLLCTFHQPESLADIICRVASRVGMRRVMVASPDPARLSTVRVGAVAVCAGSGWDVVKNAAAEVIVTGEMTHHNALKAVQEGKTVITVFHSNSERGYLTEVMKPLLEGELKGKEAGVQVLVSEADRDPFNIVDISEL
;
A
#
# COMPACT_ATOMS: atom_id res chain seq x y z
N MET A 1 -56.21 -16.16 5.34
CA MET A 1 -57.08 -15.24 6.10
C MET A 1 -56.36 -13.90 6.27
N SER A 2 -57.09 -12.79 6.24
CA SER A 2 -56.55 -11.42 6.35
C SER A 2 -56.36 -11.03 7.82
N THR A 3 -55.29 -10.30 8.16
CA THR A 3 -55.40 -8.88 8.57
C THR A 3 -54.05 -8.23 8.94
N LYS A 4 -53.76 -7.11 8.25
CA LYS A 4 -53.29 -5.81 8.77
C LYS A 4 -52.06 -5.73 9.70
N PHE A 5 -51.07 -4.95 9.28
CA PHE A 5 -50.62 -3.79 10.05
C PHE A 5 -50.33 -2.60 9.11
N THR A 6 -50.84 -1.42 9.45
CA THR A 6 -50.74 -0.18 8.65
C THR A 6 -49.97 0.91 9.39
N ARG A 7 -49.32 1.79 8.62
CA ARG A 7 -48.53 2.95 9.08
C ARG A 7 -49.23 3.82 10.13
N ALA A 8 -48.41 4.46 10.97
CA ALA A 8 -48.71 5.77 11.54
C ALA A 8 -47.49 6.70 11.40
N SER A 9 -47.67 7.83 10.73
CA SER A 9 -46.74 8.96 10.76
C SER A 9 -47.30 10.03 11.70
N THR A 10 -46.45 10.71 12.47
CA THR A 10 -46.87 11.83 13.32
C THR A 10 -46.00 13.07 13.09
N HIS A 11 -46.53 13.99 12.28
CA HIS A 11 -46.12 15.39 12.27
C HIS A 11 -47.00 16.17 13.25
N ILE A 12 -46.42 16.92 14.18
CA ILE A 12 -47.10 18.00 14.92
C ILE A 12 -46.20 19.24 14.84
N SER A 13 -46.79 20.44 14.81
CA SER A 13 -46.09 21.71 14.57
C SER A 13 -46.58 22.84 15.48
N ARG A 14 -45.73 23.88 15.66
CA ARG A 14 -46.08 25.26 16.13
C ARG A 14 -46.46 25.35 17.62
N ARG A 15 -46.24 26.42 18.40
CA ARG A 15 -45.69 27.80 18.34
C ARG A 15 -45.31 28.18 19.81
N ALA A 16 -44.55 29.21 20.22
CA ALA A 16 -43.62 30.19 19.62
C ALA A 16 -43.03 31.11 20.74
N CYS A 17 -42.30 32.17 20.33
CA CYS A 17 -41.97 33.42 21.06
C CYS A 17 -40.61 33.49 21.78
N GLY A 18 -39.97 34.68 21.69
CA GLY A 18 -38.65 34.97 22.28
C GLY A 18 -37.72 35.77 21.34
N ALA A 19 -38.04 37.03 21.05
CA ALA A 19 -37.17 37.92 20.28
C ALA A 19 -36.29 38.79 21.19
N ALA A 20 -35.02 39.00 20.84
CA ALA A 20 -34.16 40.04 21.42
C ALA A 20 -33.12 40.53 20.40
N LEU A 21 -32.78 41.83 20.47
CA LEU A 21 -32.05 42.55 19.42
C LEU A 21 -30.54 42.35 19.46
N THR A 22 -29.91 42.39 18.28
CA THR A 22 -28.47 42.57 18.11
C THR A 22 -28.04 44.02 18.40
N SER A 23 -27.08 44.23 19.32
CA SER A 23 -26.40 45.52 19.48
C SER A 23 -24.92 45.40 19.13
N ARG A 24 -24.44 46.25 18.22
CA ARG A 24 -23.02 46.30 17.82
C ARG A 24 -22.24 47.15 18.82
N ILE A 25 -21.18 46.60 19.40
CA ILE A 25 -20.23 47.36 20.22
C ILE A 25 -19.12 47.90 19.31
N ARG A 26 -18.90 49.22 19.35
CA ARG A 26 -17.68 49.88 18.87
C ARG A 26 -17.02 50.59 20.06
N PRO A 27 -15.71 50.41 20.32
CA PRO A 27 -15.02 51.19 21.34
C PRO A 27 -14.80 52.64 20.89
N PHE A 28 -14.71 53.52 21.89
CA PHE A 28 -14.75 54.97 21.80
C PHE A 28 -13.31 55.54 21.94
N TYR A 29 -12.97 56.60 21.20
CA TYR A 29 -11.73 57.38 21.42
C TYR A 29 -12.06 58.88 21.45
N PRO A 30 -11.56 59.65 22.45
CA PRO A 30 -11.86 61.07 22.59
C PRO A 30 -10.94 61.97 21.72
N PRO A 31 -11.34 63.21 21.40
CA PRO A 31 -10.55 64.13 20.59
C PRO A 31 -9.70 65.10 21.43
N THR A 32 -8.46 65.34 21.00
CA THR A 32 -7.67 66.52 21.41
C THR A 32 -6.97 67.14 20.21
N ARG A 33 -7.20 68.45 20.00
CA ARG A 33 -6.44 69.25 19.02
C ARG A 33 -5.06 69.57 19.59
N HIS A 34 -4.03 69.69 18.75
CA HIS A 34 -3.11 70.83 18.85
C HIS A 34 -2.39 71.17 17.53
N SER A 35 -2.05 72.45 17.48
CA SER A 35 -1.37 73.26 16.47
C SER A 35 -0.14 72.66 15.76
N ALA A 36 0.06 73.10 14.51
CA ALA A 36 1.28 72.86 13.74
C ALA A 36 2.52 73.51 14.38
N LEU A 37 3.67 72.83 14.25
CA LEU A 37 4.98 73.45 14.29
C LEU A 37 5.83 72.90 13.14
N LYS A 38 6.35 73.77 12.28
CA LYS A 38 7.40 73.43 11.30
C LYS A 38 8.75 73.58 11.98
N ALA A 39 9.58 72.53 11.96
CA ALA A 39 11.01 72.62 12.22
C ALA A 39 11.77 71.88 11.11
N ARG A 40 12.88 72.47 10.65
CA ARG A 40 13.78 71.93 9.62
C ARG A 40 15.00 71.26 10.27
N PHE A 41 15.74 70.53 9.44
CA PHE A 41 17.00 69.82 9.73
C PHE A 41 16.79 68.53 10.56
N ASN A 42 17.59 67.46 10.38
CA ASN A 42 18.89 67.40 9.73
C ASN A 42 19.09 66.15 8.84
N THR A 43 20.13 66.17 8.01
CA THR A 43 20.53 65.06 7.12
C THR A 43 20.98 63.83 7.90
N ALA A 44 20.36 62.67 7.62
CA ALA A 44 20.90 61.36 7.95
C ALA A 44 20.78 60.46 6.72
N SER A 45 21.92 60.09 6.15
CA SER A 45 21.99 59.15 5.02
C SER A 45 21.37 57.82 5.44
N ARG A 46 20.25 57.43 4.81
CA ARG A 46 19.77 56.05 4.92
C ARG A 46 20.83 55.15 4.29
N LEU A 47 21.60 54.47 5.13
CA LEU A 47 22.36 53.28 4.72
C LEU A 47 21.36 52.33 4.04
N HIS A 48 21.54 52.18 2.73
CA HIS A 48 20.69 51.33 1.92
C HIS A 48 21.11 49.89 2.20
N LEU A 49 20.60 49.32 3.30
CA LEU A 49 20.69 47.89 3.53
C LEU A 49 20.08 47.21 2.29
N PRO A 50 20.85 46.36 1.57
CA PRO A 50 20.32 45.68 0.41
C PRO A 50 19.10 44.88 0.85
N GLN A 51 17.95 45.15 0.23
CA GLN A 51 16.78 44.28 0.35
C GLN A 51 17.25 42.86 0.02
N PRO A 52 17.07 41.87 0.91
CA PRO A 52 17.43 40.49 0.59
C PRO A 52 16.63 40.10 -0.65
N THR A 53 17.33 39.92 -1.77
CA THR A 53 16.71 39.45 -3.00
C THR A 53 16.07 38.11 -2.70
N ALA A 54 14.77 37.99 -2.99
CA ALA A 54 14.06 36.74 -2.75
C ALA A 54 14.86 35.59 -3.38
N PRO A 55 15.21 34.53 -2.62
CA PRO A 55 16.08 33.49 -3.13
C PRO A 55 15.45 32.88 -4.38
N LYS A 56 16.15 32.97 -5.51
CA LYS A 56 15.70 32.34 -6.76
C LYS A 56 15.51 30.85 -6.50
N MET A 57 14.44 30.26 -7.06
CA MET A 57 14.11 28.84 -6.89
C MET A 57 15.24 27.87 -7.27
N ALA A 58 16.25 28.32 -8.03
CA ALA A 58 17.51 27.61 -8.28
C ALA A 58 18.23 27.12 -6.99
N ALA A 59 17.91 27.63 -5.81
CA ALA A 59 18.39 27.11 -4.53
C ALA A 59 17.69 25.82 -4.04
N ILE A 60 16.64 25.36 -4.74
CA ILE A 60 15.91 24.11 -4.46
C ILE A 60 16.47 22.93 -5.25
N ASP A 61 17.01 23.17 -6.46
CA ASP A 61 17.49 22.10 -7.36
C ASP A 61 18.61 21.24 -6.74
N LYS A 62 19.40 21.80 -5.81
CA LYS A 62 20.39 21.06 -4.99
C LYS A 62 19.79 20.08 -3.96
N TYR A 63 18.46 20.02 -3.85
CA TYR A 63 17.71 19.06 -3.04
C TYR A 63 16.87 18.12 -3.92
N ALA A 64 17.19 18.00 -5.22
CA ALA A 64 16.61 16.98 -6.07
C ALA A 64 16.93 15.56 -5.54
N SER A 65 16.06 14.61 -5.87
CA SER A 65 16.30 13.20 -5.59
C SER A 65 17.59 12.73 -6.28
N PRO A 66 18.50 12.03 -5.59
CA PRO A 66 19.69 11.42 -6.18
C PRO A 66 19.37 10.61 -7.43
N GLY A 67 20.31 10.55 -8.37
CA GLY A 67 20.15 9.80 -9.63
C GLY A 67 19.76 8.34 -9.41
N PHE A 68 20.35 7.69 -8.41
CA PHE A 68 20.01 6.31 -8.03
C PHE A 68 18.57 6.15 -7.52
N THR A 69 18.07 7.10 -6.71
CA THR A 69 16.68 7.05 -6.22
C THR A 69 15.70 7.14 -7.39
N SER A 70 15.94 8.08 -8.32
CA SER A 70 15.13 8.22 -9.53
C SER A 70 15.18 6.97 -10.40
N LEU A 71 16.37 6.36 -10.57
CA LEU A 71 16.55 5.11 -11.32
C LEU A 71 15.73 3.94 -10.76
N VAL A 72 15.67 3.79 -9.43
CA VAL A 72 14.86 2.74 -8.76
C VAL A 72 13.37 3.02 -8.92
N VAL A 73 12.94 4.27 -8.76
CA VAL A 73 11.54 4.69 -8.95
C VAL A 73 11.07 4.43 -10.39
N ASP A 74 11.89 4.79 -11.38
CA ASP A 74 11.56 4.59 -12.80
C ASP A 74 11.58 3.10 -13.19
N ALA A 75 12.49 2.31 -12.62
CA ALA A 75 12.49 0.86 -12.77
C ALA A 75 11.21 0.22 -12.22
N MET A 76 10.72 0.67 -11.05
CA MET A 76 9.45 0.19 -10.50
C MET A 76 8.25 0.63 -11.35
N ARG A 77 8.17 1.91 -11.74
CA ARG A 77 7.09 2.46 -12.59
C ARG A 77 6.97 1.80 -13.95
N LYS A 78 8.09 1.31 -14.51
CA LYS A 78 8.11 0.56 -15.77
C LYS A 78 7.30 -0.74 -15.71
N HIS A 79 7.18 -1.36 -14.53
CA HIS A 79 6.47 -2.63 -14.32
C HIS A 79 5.18 -2.47 -13.51
N TYR A 80 5.09 -1.42 -12.69
CA TYR A 80 3.94 -1.09 -11.86
C TYR A 80 3.65 0.43 -11.95
N PRO A 81 3.14 0.92 -13.10
CA PRO A 81 2.80 2.34 -13.24
C PRO A 81 1.78 2.79 -12.18
N GLU A 82 2.02 3.95 -11.57
CA GLU A 82 1.19 4.50 -10.48
C GLU A 82 -0.26 4.76 -10.93
N GLU A 83 -0.51 4.83 -12.24
CA GLU A 83 -1.83 4.93 -12.84
C GLU A 83 -2.70 3.67 -12.68
N LEU A 84 -2.12 2.51 -12.32
CA LEU A 84 -2.85 1.29 -12.00
C LEU A 84 -3.45 1.29 -10.59
N ALA A 85 -2.89 2.09 -9.67
CA ALA A 85 -3.29 2.13 -8.27
C ALA A 85 -4.69 2.73 -8.06
N ASP A 86 -5.36 2.35 -6.96
CA ASP A 86 -6.68 2.89 -6.63
C ASP A 86 -6.59 4.32 -6.06
N ARG A 87 -6.62 5.29 -6.97
CA ARG A 87 -6.60 6.74 -6.72
C ARG A 87 -7.66 7.27 -5.76
N ARG A 88 -8.64 6.46 -5.32
CA ARG A 88 -9.68 6.89 -4.36
C ARG A 88 -9.20 6.86 -2.92
N TRP A 89 -8.23 6.01 -2.59
CA TRP A 89 -7.82 5.77 -1.20
C TRP A 89 -6.34 5.40 -1.03
N ASP A 90 -5.65 4.94 -2.07
CA ASP A 90 -4.26 4.51 -1.95
C ASP A 90 -3.27 5.69 -2.04
N ASN A 91 -2.05 5.49 -1.51
CA ASN A 91 -0.96 6.46 -1.55
C ASN A 91 0.35 5.80 -2.04
N VAL A 92 0.46 5.65 -3.36
CA VAL A 92 1.64 5.12 -4.06
C VAL A 92 2.64 6.21 -4.44
N GLY A 93 3.84 5.79 -4.84
CA GLY A 93 4.91 6.64 -5.35
C GLY A 93 6.05 6.85 -4.36
N LEU A 94 6.84 7.91 -4.56
CA LEU A 94 7.95 8.28 -3.69
C LEU A 94 7.41 9.02 -2.44
N LEU A 95 7.20 8.27 -1.35
CA LEU A 95 6.59 8.77 -0.11
C LEU A 95 7.59 9.49 0.80
N LEU A 96 8.86 9.11 0.75
CA LEU A 96 9.98 9.84 1.37
C LEU A 96 11.11 9.98 0.36
N GLY A 97 11.46 11.22 0.01
CA GLY A 97 12.66 11.51 -0.76
C GLY A 97 13.92 11.57 0.11
N ASN A 98 15.07 11.34 -0.51
CA ASN A 98 16.40 11.65 0.03
C ASN A 98 17.06 12.75 -0.82
N ILE A 99 18.16 13.32 -0.32
CA ILE A 99 18.84 14.48 -0.92
C ILE A 99 20.34 14.22 -1.08
N GLU A 100 20.92 14.66 -2.19
CA GLU A 100 22.33 14.45 -2.57
C GLU A 100 23.27 15.48 -1.88
N VAL A 101 23.16 15.63 -0.55
CA VAL A 101 23.78 16.75 0.20
C VAL A 101 25.08 16.38 0.91
N LEU A 102 25.47 15.10 0.93
CA LEU A 102 26.65 14.62 1.65
C LEU A 102 27.61 13.88 0.72
N GLU A 103 28.66 14.57 0.26
CA GLU A 103 29.84 14.00 -0.42
C GLU A 103 30.44 12.80 0.35
N THR A 104 30.19 12.74 1.66
CA THR A 104 30.63 11.68 2.58
C THR A 104 29.80 10.39 2.55
N ARG A 105 28.71 10.29 1.76
CA ARG A 105 27.83 9.11 1.72
C ARG A 105 27.52 8.58 0.30
N VAL A 106 28.39 8.80 -0.68
CA VAL A 106 28.33 8.01 -1.93
C VAL A 106 28.81 6.59 -1.63
N ALA A 107 27.86 5.71 -1.27
CA ALA A 107 28.12 4.29 -1.10
C ALA A 107 28.62 3.71 -2.43
N LYS A 108 29.79 3.06 -2.42
CA LYS A 108 30.40 2.47 -3.64
C LYS A 108 29.50 1.44 -4.33
N ASN A 109 28.60 0.83 -3.57
CA ASN A 109 27.63 -0.18 -3.98
C ASN A 109 26.28 0.26 -3.39
N PRO A 110 25.37 0.91 -4.16
CA PRO A 110 24.10 1.36 -3.62
C PRO A 110 23.15 0.18 -3.39
N VAL A 111 22.36 0.25 -2.32
CA VAL A 111 21.50 -0.85 -1.87
C VAL A 111 20.03 -0.44 -1.96
N VAL A 112 19.20 -1.30 -2.56
CA VAL A 112 17.74 -1.26 -2.44
C VAL A 112 17.29 -2.33 -1.46
N LEU A 113 16.44 -1.96 -0.50
CA LEU A 113 15.79 -2.91 0.41
C LEU A 113 14.30 -3.04 0.05
N LEU A 114 13.86 -4.23 -0.34
CA LEU A 114 12.46 -4.58 -0.51
C LEU A 114 11.88 -5.03 0.83
N THR A 115 10.66 -4.61 1.15
CA THR A 115 9.94 -5.02 2.36
C THR A 115 8.44 -5.03 2.10
N ASN A 116 7.69 -5.87 2.80
CA ASN A 116 6.24 -5.76 2.80
C ASN A 116 5.81 -4.57 3.66
N ASP A 117 6.25 -4.61 4.92
CA ASP A 117 5.86 -3.70 5.99
C ASP A 117 7.09 -2.97 6.55
N LEU A 118 7.23 -1.66 6.27
CA LEU A 118 8.32 -0.85 6.80
C LEU A 118 8.12 -0.58 8.31
N THR A 119 8.57 -1.52 9.14
CA THR A 119 8.62 -1.36 10.61
C THR A 119 9.92 -0.68 11.07
N TYR A 120 10.00 -0.31 12.36
CA TYR A 120 11.22 0.23 12.95
C TYR A 120 12.43 -0.72 12.79
N ALA A 121 12.22 -2.03 12.96
CA ALA A 121 13.29 -3.03 12.79
C ALA A 121 13.78 -3.11 11.33
N VAL A 122 12.89 -2.94 10.35
CA VAL A 122 13.24 -2.85 8.93
C VAL A 122 14.01 -1.56 8.62
N ALA A 123 13.67 -0.45 9.28
CA ALA A 123 14.42 0.80 9.16
C ALA A 123 15.83 0.70 9.77
N GLU A 124 15.99 0.02 10.91
CA GLU A 124 17.31 -0.28 11.48
C GLU A 124 18.13 -1.19 10.56
N GLU A 125 17.54 -2.25 10.00
CA GLU A 125 18.17 -3.11 8.99
C GLU A 125 18.61 -2.31 7.76
N ALA A 126 17.75 -1.42 7.24
CA ALA A 126 18.07 -0.57 6.09
C ALA A 126 19.30 0.33 6.36
N ILE A 127 19.40 0.89 7.56
CA ILE A 127 20.56 1.71 7.98
C ILE A 127 21.81 0.86 8.11
N GLN A 128 21.73 -0.31 8.74
CA GLN A 128 22.86 -1.24 8.88
C GLN A 128 23.37 -1.73 7.52
N LYS A 129 22.46 -2.01 6.58
CA LYS A 129 22.76 -2.42 5.20
C LYS A 129 23.13 -1.23 4.28
N ASN A 130 23.16 0.01 4.79
CA ASN A 130 23.43 1.23 4.03
C ASN A 130 22.51 1.39 2.79
N ALA A 131 21.22 1.08 2.94
CA ALA A 131 20.22 1.24 1.90
C ALA A 131 20.07 2.71 1.48
N SER A 132 20.05 2.95 0.17
CA SER A 132 19.74 4.27 -0.41
C SER A 132 18.22 4.43 -0.62
N VAL A 133 17.53 3.33 -0.90
CA VAL A 133 16.10 3.28 -1.19
C VAL A 133 15.48 2.05 -0.52
N ILE A 134 14.35 2.25 0.16
CA ILE A 134 13.44 1.19 0.57
C ILE A 134 12.27 1.18 -0.42
N VAL A 135 11.94 0.00 -0.94
CA VAL A 135 10.69 -0.25 -1.66
C VAL A 135 9.78 -1.00 -0.71
N SER A 136 8.81 -0.29 -0.13
CA SER A 136 7.83 -0.83 0.80
C SER A 136 6.56 -1.16 0.03
N TYR A 137 6.15 -2.43 -0.01
CA TYR A 137 4.92 -2.84 -0.68
C TYR A 137 3.71 -2.11 -0.09
N HIS A 138 3.57 -2.09 1.24
CA HIS A 138 2.56 -1.28 1.92
C HIS A 138 3.00 0.20 2.04
N PRO A 139 2.05 1.15 1.92
CA PRO A 139 2.33 2.57 1.96
C PRO A 139 2.68 3.03 3.37
N PHE A 140 3.98 3.25 3.61
CA PHE A 140 4.48 3.69 4.91
C PHE A 140 3.96 5.07 5.34
N ILE A 141 3.41 5.86 4.41
CA ILE A 141 2.53 7.00 4.71
C ILE A 141 1.18 6.70 4.07
N PHE A 142 0.26 6.05 4.78
CA PHE A 142 -1.07 5.75 4.22
C PHE A 142 -2.02 6.96 4.25
N SER A 143 -1.97 7.76 5.31
CA SER A 143 -2.80 8.96 5.46
C SER A 143 -1.94 10.22 5.65
N GLY A 144 -2.46 11.36 5.20
CA GLY A 144 -1.72 12.63 5.17
C GLY A 144 -1.34 13.15 6.57
N LEU A 145 -0.07 12.97 6.94
CA LEU A 145 0.49 13.40 8.21
C LEU A 145 0.35 14.92 8.43
N LYS A 146 -0.06 15.31 9.64
CA LYS A 146 -0.18 16.74 10.05
C LYS A 146 1.07 17.26 10.77
N SER A 147 1.94 16.35 11.21
CA SER A 147 3.22 16.62 11.86
C SER A 147 4.16 15.44 11.63
N ILE A 148 5.46 15.65 11.75
CA ILE A 148 6.46 14.59 11.83
C ILE A 148 7.29 14.85 13.08
N THR A 149 7.15 13.99 14.09
CA THR A 149 7.77 14.14 15.41
C THR A 149 8.18 12.79 15.99
N THR A 150 9.00 12.78 17.04
CA THR A 150 9.41 11.56 17.77
C THR A 150 8.33 11.00 18.72
N LYS A 151 7.12 11.56 18.74
CA LYS A 151 6.02 11.13 19.63
C LYS A 151 5.22 9.94 19.10
N ASP A 152 5.39 9.62 17.83
CA ASP A 152 4.67 8.57 17.11
C ASP A 152 5.71 7.66 16.43
N PRO A 153 5.61 6.32 16.51
CA PRO A 153 6.64 5.42 15.99
C PRO A 153 6.86 5.52 14.47
N GLN A 154 5.81 5.74 13.69
CA GLN A 154 5.87 5.89 12.23
C GLN A 154 6.60 7.20 11.87
N GLN A 155 6.22 8.32 12.51
CA GLN A 155 6.90 9.60 12.33
C GLN A 155 8.35 9.60 12.84
N ALA A 156 8.65 8.93 13.94
CA ALA A 156 10.01 8.79 14.46
C ALA A 156 10.90 8.02 13.46
N THR A 157 10.34 6.98 12.83
CA THR A 157 11.01 6.19 11.79
C THR A 157 11.23 7.01 10.51
N LEU A 158 10.27 7.84 10.08
CA LEU A 158 10.47 8.80 8.99
C LEU A 158 11.65 9.75 9.26
N LEU A 159 11.74 10.31 10.47
CA LEU A 159 12.86 11.18 10.86
C LEU A 159 14.20 10.44 10.81
N LEU A 160 14.23 9.19 11.28
CA LEU A 160 15.42 8.34 11.29
C LEU A 160 15.92 8.00 9.88
N LEU A 161 15.01 7.66 8.96
CA LEU A 161 15.32 7.37 7.56
C LEU A 161 15.79 8.62 6.81
N ALA A 162 15.07 9.74 6.98
CA ALA A 162 15.44 11.03 6.40
C ALA A 162 16.81 11.51 6.87
N ALA A 163 17.12 11.39 8.17
CA ALA A 163 18.42 11.73 8.75
C ALA A 163 19.57 10.84 8.24
N ASN A 164 19.26 9.64 7.71
CA ASN A 164 20.24 8.74 7.11
C ASN A 164 20.32 8.84 5.57
N GLY A 165 19.47 9.64 4.94
CA GLY A 165 19.42 9.79 3.48
C GLY A 165 18.77 8.61 2.75
N ILE A 166 17.84 7.92 3.40
CA ILE A 166 17.15 6.74 2.84
C ILE A 166 15.78 7.17 2.30
N ALA A 167 15.56 6.95 1.00
CA ALA A 167 14.25 7.16 0.37
C ALA A 167 13.28 6.00 0.64
N VAL A 168 11.97 6.26 0.57
CA VAL A 168 10.91 5.24 0.63
C VAL A 168 9.99 5.41 -0.56
N TYR A 169 9.94 4.39 -1.43
CA TYR A 169 9.00 4.26 -2.54
C TYR A 169 7.98 3.16 -2.24
N CYS A 170 6.75 3.33 -2.71
CA CYS A 170 5.66 2.37 -2.51
C CYS A 170 4.85 2.14 -3.79
N PRO A 171 4.76 0.91 -4.32
CA PRO A 171 3.93 0.60 -5.48
C PRO A 171 2.53 0.08 -5.12
N HIS A 172 2.33 -0.50 -3.93
CA HIS A 172 1.09 -1.05 -3.38
C HIS A 172 0.08 -1.57 -4.43
N THR A 173 -1.10 -0.94 -4.57
CA THR A 173 -2.17 -1.45 -5.44
C THR A 173 -1.84 -1.44 -6.95
N ALA A 174 -0.79 -0.73 -7.39
CA ALA A 174 -0.28 -0.87 -8.75
C ALA A 174 0.34 -2.27 -8.99
N VAL A 175 0.90 -2.91 -7.95
CA VAL A 175 1.37 -4.31 -8.01
C VAL A 175 0.20 -5.28 -8.02
N ASP A 176 -0.86 -4.99 -7.27
CA ASP A 176 -2.07 -5.83 -7.24
C ASP A 176 -2.82 -5.85 -8.58
N ALA A 177 -2.89 -4.68 -9.22
CA ALA A 177 -3.61 -4.48 -10.46
C ALA A 177 -2.83 -4.88 -11.72
N ALA A 178 -1.49 -4.95 -11.66
CA ALA A 178 -0.68 -5.26 -12.83
C ALA A 178 -0.98 -6.66 -13.41
N PRO A 179 -0.97 -6.87 -14.75
CA PRO A 179 -1.34 -8.16 -15.34
C PRO A 179 -0.39 -9.32 -14.97
N ASN A 180 0.88 -8.99 -14.73
CA ASN A 180 1.92 -9.89 -14.21
C ASN A 180 2.24 -9.58 -12.74
N GLY A 181 1.25 -9.02 -12.03
CA GLY A 181 1.34 -8.55 -10.65
C GLY A 181 1.13 -9.65 -9.61
N LEU A 182 0.91 -9.22 -8.37
CA LEU A 182 0.79 -10.12 -7.21
C LEU A 182 -0.33 -11.15 -7.36
N ASN A 183 -1.50 -10.72 -7.85
CA ASN A 183 -2.64 -11.62 -8.08
C ASN A 183 -2.41 -12.62 -9.23
N SER A 184 -1.50 -12.30 -10.16
CA SER A 184 -1.06 -13.23 -11.22
C SER A 184 -0.17 -14.34 -10.66
N TRP A 185 0.77 -13.97 -9.77
CA TRP A 185 1.62 -14.92 -9.03
C TRP A 185 0.82 -15.82 -8.07
N LEU A 186 -0.18 -15.29 -7.36
CA LEU A 186 -1.14 -16.13 -6.62
C LEU A 186 -1.92 -17.07 -7.57
N GLY A 187 -2.24 -16.58 -8.78
CA GLY A 187 -2.83 -17.36 -9.86
C GLY A 187 -1.94 -18.54 -10.31
N ASP A 188 -0.63 -18.34 -10.41
CA ASP A 188 0.35 -19.41 -10.65
C ASP A 188 0.29 -20.45 -9.53
N ILE A 189 0.39 -20.04 -8.26
CA ILE A 189 0.39 -20.97 -7.11
C ILE A 189 -0.84 -21.89 -7.09
N VAL A 190 -2.03 -21.36 -7.40
CA VAL A 190 -3.26 -22.18 -7.41
C VAL A 190 -3.41 -23.01 -8.69
N SER A 191 -2.74 -22.66 -9.79
CA SER A 191 -2.91 -23.30 -11.12
C SER A 191 -1.77 -24.20 -11.57
N ASP A 192 -0.56 -23.99 -11.05
CA ASP A 192 0.61 -24.83 -11.32
C ASP A 192 0.33 -26.22 -10.74
N GLY A 193 0.11 -27.22 -11.59
CA GLY A 193 -0.13 -28.60 -11.15
C GLY A 193 1.00 -29.14 -10.27
N PRO A 194 0.79 -30.27 -9.57
CA PRO A 194 1.84 -30.87 -8.74
C PRO A 194 3.12 -31.10 -9.57
N ALA A 195 4.29 -30.80 -8.99
CA ALA A 195 5.59 -30.82 -9.70
C ALA A 195 5.97 -32.18 -10.34
N SER A 196 5.26 -33.26 -9.98
CA SER A 196 5.35 -34.58 -10.61
C SER A 196 4.50 -34.75 -11.89
N SER A 197 3.75 -33.73 -12.31
CA SER A 197 2.90 -33.77 -13.51
C SER A 197 3.55 -33.00 -14.66
N SER A 198 3.98 -33.74 -15.68
CA SER A 198 4.66 -33.18 -16.88
C SER A 198 3.72 -32.50 -17.88
N THR A 199 2.47 -32.27 -17.50
CA THR A 199 1.42 -31.67 -18.33
C THR A 199 0.58 -30.74 -17.47
N ALA A 200 0.90 -29.45 -17.50
CA ALA A 200 0.06 -28.42 -16.88
C ALA A 200 -1.32 -28.44 -17.53
N THR A 201 -2.38 -28.62 -16.72
CA THR A 201 -3.75 -28.53 -17.22
C THR A 201 -4.02 -27.09 -17.67
N PRO A 202 -4.56 -26.86 -18.89
CA PRO A 202 -4.83 -25.50 -19.33
C PRO A 202 -5.83 -24.84 -18.38
N THR A 203 -5.46 -23.66 -17.88
CA THR A 203 -6.24 -22.89 -16.91
C THR A 203 -6.54 -21.53 -17.52
N THR A 204 -7.82 -21.20 -17.64
CA THR A 204 -8.24 -19.85 -18.04
C THR A 204 -8.08 -18.92 -16.85
N ARG A 205 -7.44 -17.76 -17.07
CA ARG A 205 -7.27 -16.72 -16.06
C ARG A 205 -8.03 -15.47 -16.48
N THR A 206 -8.75 -14.84 -15.56
CA THR A 206 -9.54 -13.64 -15.83
C THR A 206 -9.55 -12.73 -14.61
N VAL A 207 -9.25 -11.45 -14.80
CA VAL A 207 -9.31 -10.46 -13.71
C VAL A 207 -10.74 -10.29 -13.23
N ILE A 208 -10.94 -10.29 -11.91
CA ILE A 208 -12.26 -10.27 -11.29
C ILE A 208 -12.85 -8.85 -11.33
N ASN A 209 -12.06 -7.85 -10.93
CA ASN A 209 -12.44 -6.43 -10.94
C ASN A 209 -11.48 -5.62 -11.82
N PRO A 210 -11.75 -5.46 -13.13
CA PRO A 210 -10.97 -4.60 -14.01
C PRO A 210 -10.87 -3.17 -13.47
N LEU A 211 -9.80 -2.45 -13.86
CA LEU A 211 -9.61 -1.06 -13.47
C LEU A 211 -10.81 -0.18 -13.86
N SER A 212 -11.19 0.74 -12.96
CA SER A 212 -12.28 1.70 -13.20
C SER A 212 -11.90 2.84 -14.15
N SER A 213 -10.64 2.89 -14.59
CA SER A 213 -10.12 3.79 -15.62
C SER A 213 -9.35 2.97 -16.66
N PRO A 214 -9.23 3.44 -17.91
CA PRO A 214 -8.41 2.77 -18.92
C PRO A 214 -6.98 2.56 -18.40
N ALA A 215 -6.46 1.34 -18.54
CA ALA A 215 -5.08 1.05 -18.22
C ALA A 215 -4.11 1.80 -19.15
N PRO A 216 -2.89 2.13 -18.71
CA PRO A 216 -1.82 2.59 -19.60
C PRO A 216 -1.54 1.58 -20.72
N ALA A 217 -0.98 2.05 -21.83
CA ALA A 217 -0.62 1.20 -22.96
C ALA A 217 0.42 0.14 -22.54
N GLY A 218 0.20 -1.12 -22.90
CA GLY A 218 1.01 -2.26 -22.47
C GLY A 218 0.59 -2.88 -21.12
N PHE A 219 -0.45 -2.34 -20.48
CA PHE A 219 -1.05 -2.85 -19.24
C PHE A 219 -2.52 -3.26 -19.43
N GLU A 220 -2.89 -3.64 -20.66
CA GLU A 220 -4.22 -4.14 -20.98
C GLU A 220 -4.56 -5.38 -20.14
N GLY A 221 -5.80 -5.46 -19.64
CA GLY A 221 -6.23 -6.52 -18.74
C GLY A 221 -5.91 -6.31 -17.26
N SER A 222 -5.35 -5.16 -16.86
CA SER A 222 -5.11 -4.82 -15.45
C SER A 222 -6.39 -4.76 -14.60
N GLY A 223 -6.26 -5.15 -13.32
CA GLY A 223 -7.28 -4.98 -12.28
C GLY A 223 -7.11 -5.98 -11.13
N TYR A 224 -8.05 -5.93 -10.18
CA TYR A 224 -7.92 -6.56 -8.87
C TYR A 224 -8.49 -7.97 -8.84
N GLY A 225 -7.73 -8.89 -8.24
CA GLY A 225 -8.07 -10.30 -8.05
C GLY A 225 -8.14 -11.08 -9.36
N LEU A 226 -7.94 -12.39 -9.27
CA LEU A 226 -7.89 -13.27 -10.44
C LEU A 226 -8.78 -14.51 -10.24
N LEU A 227 -9.59 -14.82 -11.23
CA LEU A 227 -10.33 -16.06 -11.35
C LEU A 227 -9.53 -17.04 -12.21
N CYS A 228 -9.18 -18.18 -11.63
CA CYS A 228 -8.53 -19.30 -12.28
C CYS A 228 -9.58 -20.41 -12.50
N THR A 229 -9.89 -20.72 -13.75
CA THR A 229 -10.85 -21.77 -14.14
C THR A 229 -10.10 -22.91 -14.82
N PHE A 230 -10.14 -24.09 -14.23
CA PHE A 230 -9.42 -25.28 -14.70
C PHE A 230 -10.23 -26.03 -15.76
N HIS A 231 -9.59 -26.47 -16.86
CA HIS A 231 -10.24 -27.35 -17.83
C HIS A 231 -10.58 -28.74 -17.28
N GLN A 232 -9.91 -29.18 -16.21
CA GLN A 232 -10.24 -30.39 -15.46
C GLN A 232 -10.21 -30.06 -13.96
N PRO A 233 -11.20 -30.48 -13.16
CA PRO A 233 -11.25 -30.15 -11.73
C PRO A 233 -10.00 -30.59 -10.95
N GLU A 234 -9.39 -29.65 -10.24
CA GLU A 234 -8.15 -29.81 -9.49
C GLU A 234 -8.43 -30.26 -8.05
N SER A 235 -7.48 -30.92 -7.40
CA SER A 235 -7.60 -31.33 -5.99
C SER A 235 -7.53 -30.13 -5.04
N LEU A 236 -8.55 -29.95 -4.18
CA LEU A 236 -8.56 -28.90 -3.17
C LEU A 236 -7.39 -29.04 -2.18
N ALA A 237 -7.03 -30.27 -1.82
CA ALA A 237 -5.88 -30.51 -0.94
C ALA A 237 -4.55 -30.15 -1.61
N ASP A 238 -4.39 -30.38 -2.91
CA ASP A 238 -3.17 -30.01 -3.62
C ASP A 238 -3.05 -28.48 -3.74
N ILE A 239 -4.17 -27.76 -3.98
CA ILE A 239 -4.22 -26.30 -3.93
C ILE A 239 -3.83 -25.78 -2.53
N ILE A 240 -4.40 -26.34 -1.46
CA ILE A 240 -4.06 -25.98 -0.07
C ILE A 240 -2.56 -26.20 0.19
N CYS A 241 -2.01 -27.35 -0.22
CA CYS A 241 -0.59 -27.67 -0.05
C CYS A 241 0.32 -26.74 -0.86
N ARG A 242 -0.03 -26.39 -2.10
CA ARG A 242 0.74 -25.42 -2.92
C ARG A 242 0.75 -24.03 -2.31
N VAL A 243 -0.42 -23.54 -1.91
CA VAL A 243 -0.57 -22.24 -1.23
C VAL A 243 0.28 -22.22 0.04
N ALA A 244 0.07 -23.18 0.95
CA ALA A 244 0.80 -23.28 2.20
C ALA A 244 2.33 -23.37 1.99
N SER A 245 2.78 -24.20 1.05
CA SER A 245 4.20 -24.36 0.75
C SER A 245 4.84 -23.11 0.15
N ARG A 246 4.13 -22.34 -0.70
CA ARG A 246 4.72 -21.14 -1.32
C ARG A 246 4.77 -19.96 -0.35
N VAL A 247 3.75 -19.78 0.49
CA VAL A 247 3.76 -18.73 1.53
C VAL A 247 4.56 -19.11 2.78
N GLY A 248 5.27 -20.25 2.76
CA GLY A 248 6.16 -20.68 3.84
C GLY A 248 5.47 -21.20 5.10
N MET A 249 4.18 -21.56 5.04
CA MET A 249 3.36 -21.94 6.19
C MET A 249 3.14 -23.45 6.31
N ARG A 250 3.23 -23.97 7.53
CA ARG A 250 2.89 -25.38 7.85
C ARG A 250 1.41 -25.60 8.21
N ARG A 251 0.69 -24.53 8.58
CA ARG A 251 -0.71 -24.54 9.02
C ARG A 251 -1.39 -23.35 8.33
N VAL A 252 -2.55 -23.55 7.72
CA VAL A 252 -3.35 -22.50 7.08
C VAL A 252 -4.79 -22.53 7.61
N MET A 253 -5.48 -21.40 7.56
CA MET A 253 -6.86 -21.29 8.05
C MET A 253 -7.84 -21.57 6.90
N VAL A 254 -8.68 -22.60 7.07
CA VAL A 254 -9.68 -23.01 6.07
C VAL A 254 -11.08 -22.93 6.66
N ALA A 255 -11.98 -22.18 6.01
CA ALA A 255 -13.42 -22.24 6.27
C ALA A 255 -14.10 -22.96 5.10
N SER A 256 -14.86 -24.02 5.36
CA SER A 256 -15.45 -24.85 4.29
C SER A 256 -16.86 -25.33 4.67
N PRO A 257 -17.77 -25.52 3.69
CA PRO A 257 -19.07 -26.15 3.93
C PRO A 257 -18.97 -27.61 4.39
N ASP A 258 -17.89 -28.31 4.03
CA ASP A 258 -17.64 -29.69 4.43
C ASP A 258 -16.15 -29.90 4.79
N PRO A 259 -15.74 -29.52 6.02
CA PRO A 259 -14.35 -29.64 6.47
C PRO A 259 -13.84 -31.10 6.51
N ALA A 260 -14.73 -32.09 6.57
CA ALA A 260 -14.34 -33.50 6.58
C ALA A 260 -13.88 -34.00 5.20
N ARG A 261 -14.21 -33.29 4.13
CA ARG A 261 -13.97 -33.71 2.74
C ARG A 261 -12.85 -32.97 2.02
N LEU A 262 -12.11 -32.08 2.67
CA LEU A 262 -11.03 -31.27 2.06
C LEU A 262 -10.03 -32.09 1.22
N SER A 263 -9.74 -33.34 1.62
CA SER A 263 -8.86 -34.29 0.90
C SER A 263 -9.47 -34.98 -0.32
N THR A 264 -10.77 -34.83 -0.56
CA THR A 264 -11.53 -35.53 -1.61
C THR A 264 -12.25 -34.59 -2.58
N VAL A 265 -12.39 -33.32 -2.22
CA VAL A 265 -13.06 -32.32 -3.06
C VAL A 265 -12.19 -31.98 -4.26
N ARG A 266 -12.84 -31.99 -5.44
CA ARG A 266 -12.32 -31.49 -6.71
C ARG A 266 -12.98 -30.15 -6.99
N VAL A 267 -12.24 -29.17 -7.50
CA VAL A 267 -12.74 -27.81 -7.77
C VAL A 267 -12.42 -27.41 -9.20
N GLY A 268 -13.37 -26.80 -9.90
CA GLY A 268 -13.21 -26.28 -11.25
C GLY A 268 -12.79 -24.79 -11.30
N ALA A 269 -13.06 -24.01 -10.25
CA ALA A 269 -12.70 -22.59 -10.22
C ALA A 269 -12.24 -22.07 -8.84
N VAL A 270 -11.16 -21.28 -8.85
CA VAL A 270 -10.55 -20.62 -7.68
C VAL A 270 -10.46 -19.11 -7.94
N ALA A 271 -10.94 -18.30 -7.00
CA ALA A 271 -10.70 -16.86 -6.99
C ALA A 271 -9.56 -16.54 -6.02
N VAL A 272 -8.58 -15.75 -6.45
CA VAL A 272 -7.47 -15.29 -5.61
C VAL A 272 -7.47 -13.77 -5.51
N CYS A 273 -7.19 -13.25 -4.32
CA CYS A 273 -6.83 -11.85 -4.13
C CYS A 273 -5.97 -11.74 -2.86
N ALA A 274 -4.76 -11.21 -2.96
CA ALA A 274 -3.88 -10.99 -1.81
C ALA A 274 -4.50 -10.02 -0.77
N GLY A 275 -3.87 -9.96 0.40
CA GLY A 275 -4.24 -9.07 1.50
C GLY A 275 -5.70 -9.25 1.95
N SER A 276 -6.42 -8.13 2.02
CA SER A 276 -7.81 -8.04 2.48
C SER A 276 -8.83 -8.23 1.33
N GLY A 277 -8.73 -9.35 0.61
CA GLY A 277 -9.31 -9.53 -0.73
C GLY A 277 -10.84 -9.75 -0.84
N TRP A 278 -11.60 -9.84 0.27
CA TRP A 278 -13.01 -10.23 0.22
C TRP A 278 -13.89 -9.39 -0.72
N ASP A 279 -13.78 -8.06 -0.65
CA ASP A 279 -14.63 -7.18 -1.45
C ASP A 279 -14.34 -7.26 -2.96
N VAL A 280 -13.16 -7.79 -3.32
CA VAL A 280 -12.79 -8.14 -4.70
C VAL A 280 -13.44 -9.45 -5.11
N VAL A 281 -13.25 -10.52 -4.34
CA VAL A 281 -13.56 -11.91 -4.76
C VAL A 281 -14.98 -12.39 -4.44
N LYS A 282 -15.72 -11.72 -3.55
CA LYS A 282 -17.04 -12.18 -3.06
C LYS A 282 -18.04 -12.59 -4.14
N ASN A 283 -18.04 -11.89 -5.27
CA ASN A 283 -18.97 -12.11 -6.39
C ASN A 283 -18.39 -13.02 -7.50
N ALA A 284 -17.16 -13.51 -7.36
CA ALA A 284 -16.54 -14.37 -8.37
C ALA A 284 -17.26 -15.73 -8.45
N ALA A 285 -17.35 -16.27 -9.66
CA ALA A 285 -17.89 -17.60 -9.94
C ALA A 285 -16.85 -18.70 -9.61
N ALA A 286 -16.43 -18.75 -8.35
CA ALA A 286 -15.43 -19.68 -7.83
C ALA A 286 -16.00 -20.53 -6.68
N GLU A 287 -15.51 -21.77 -6.58
CA GLU A 287 -15.80 -22.70 -5.48
C GLU A 287 -14.83 -22.51 -4.31
N VAL A 288 -13.65 -21.95 -4.59
CA VAL A 288 -12.60 -21.65 -3.60
C VAL A 288 -12.21 -20.17 -3.68
N ILE A 289 -11.99 -19.55 -2.53
CA ILE A 289 -11.36 -18.24 -2.39
C ILE A 289 -10.02 -18.42 -1.68
N VAL A 290 -8.94 -17.85 -2.22
CA VAL A 290 -7.64 -17.71 -1.54
C VAL A 290 -7.37 -16.23 -1.31
N THR A 291 -7.09 -15.85 -0.06
CA THR A 291 -6.77 -14.47 0.30
C THR A 291 -5.88 -14.41 1.54
N GLY A 292 -5.35 -13.23 1.89
CA GLY A 292 -4.57 -13.07 3.11
C GLY A 292 -5.45 -13.22 4.35
N GLU A 293 -6.49 -12.40 4.44
CA GLU A 293 -7.39 -12.36 5.60
C GLU A 293 -8.88 -12.22 5.23
N MET A 294 -9.75 -12.60 6.16
CA MET A 294 -11.20 -12.45 6.01
C MET A 294 -11.89 -12.32 7.37
N THR A 295 -12.89 -11.44 7.47
CA THR A 295 -13.70 -11.33 8.69
C THR A 295 -14.56 -12.57 8.91
N HIS A 296 -14.86 -12.88 10.17
CA HIS A 296 -15.70 -14.02 10.55
C HIS A 296 -17.05 -14.07 9.81
N HIS A 297 -17.74 -12.94 9.68
CA HIS A 297 -19.04 -12.88 8.98
C HIS A 297 -18.91 -13.07 7.46
N ASN A 298 -17.83 -12.61 6.85
CA ASN A 298 -17.56 -12.84 5.43
C ASN A 298 -17.24 -14.33 5.17
N ALA A 299 -16.45 -14.96 6.05
CA ALA A 299 -16.17 -16.40 5.98
C ALA A 299 -17.44 -17.25 6.17
N LEU A 300 -18.29 -16.93 7.16
CA LEU A 300 -19.59 -17.59 7.34
C LEU A 300 -20.48 -17.44 6.09
N LYS A 301 -20.53 -16.25 5.50
CA LYS A 301 -21.30 -15.99 4.28
C LYS A 301 -20.77 -16.82 3.10
N ALA A 302 -19.45 -16.86 2.89
CA ALA A 302 -18.83 -17.66 1.84
C ALA A 302 -19.17 -19.16 2.00
N VAL A 303 -19.10 -19.68 3.22
CA VAL A 303 -19.48 -21.06 3.54
C VAL A 303 -20.97 -21.33 3.29
N GLN A 304 -21.86 -20.39 3.64
CA GLN A 304 -23.31 -20.48 3.33
C GLN A 304 -23.60 -20.42 1.82
N GLU A 305 -22.75 -19.75 1.04
CA GLU A 305 -22.79 -19.75 -0.43
C GLU A 305 -22.15 -21.01 -1.06
N GLY A 306 -21.69 -21.97 -0.25
CA GLY A 306 -21.07 -23.22 -0.72
C GLY A 306 -19.59 -23.10 -1.08
N LYS A 307 -18.94 -21.96 -0.77
CA LYS A 307 -17.54 -21.69 -1.10
C LYS A 307 -16.60 -22.12 0.03
N THR A 308 -15.45 -22.68 -0.31
CA THR A 308 -14.33 -22.85 0.63
C THR A 308 -13.45 -21.60 0.60
N VAL A 309 -12.97 -21.14 1.75
CA VAL A 309 -12.05 -20.02 1.90
C VAL A 309 -10.75 -20.52 2.52
N ILE A 310 -9.62 -20.17 1.91
CA ILE A 310 -8.26 -20.39 2.40
C ILE A 310 -7.68 -19.02 2.75
N THR A 311 -7.21 -18.87 4.00
CA THR A 311 -6.57 -17.65 4.51
C THR A 311 -5.20 -17.95 5.10
N VAL A 312 -4.24 -17.07 4.83
CA VAL A 312 -2.80 -17.29 5.11
C VAL A 312 -2.14 -16.15 5.89
N PHE A 313 -2.93 -15.23 6.46
CA PHE A 313 -2.54 -13.89 6.93
C PHE A 313 -2.19 -12.92 5.79
N HIS A 314 -2.36 -11.62 6.07
CA HIS A 314 -2.27 -10.52 5.10
C HIS A 314 -0.89 -10.51 4.41
N SER A 315 0.14 -10.08 5.14
CA SER A 315 1.50 -9.92 4.59
C SER A 315 2.12 -11.23 4.08
N ASN A 316 1.71 -12.39 4.60
CA ASN A 316 2.17 -13.69 4.08
C ASN A 316 1.63 -14.01 2.68
N SER A 317 0.45 -13.49 2.30
CA SER A 317 -0.07 -13.62 0.94
C SER A 317 0.67 -12.75 -0.09
N GLU A 318 1.50 -11.81 0.38
CA GLU A 318 2.26 -10.85 -0.44
C GLU A 318 3.77 -11.14 -0.45
N ARG A 319 4.36 -11.40 0.72
CA ARG A 319 5.82 -11.37 0.94
C ARG A 319 6.64 -12.32 0.04
N GLY A 320 6.07 -13.45 -0.37
CA GLY A 320 6.73 -14.35 -1.34
C GLY A 320 7.03 -13.69 -2.69
N TYR A 321 6.13 -12.82 -3.16
CA TYR A 321 6.28 -12.07 -4.41
C TYR A 321 7.50 -11.14 -4.42
N LEU A 322 7.88 -10.59 -3.26
CA LEU A 322 9.06 -9.73 -3.15
C LEU A 322 10.35 -10.49 -3.49
N THR A 323 10.43 -11.76 -3.06
CA THR A 323 11.60 -12.62 -3.31
C THR A 323 11.55 -13.29 -4.68
N GLU A 324 10.39 -13.82 -5.07
CA GLU A 324 10.24 -14.61 -6.31
C GLU A 324 10.13 -13.76 -7.57
N VAL A 325 9.58 -12.54 -7.48
CA VAL A 325 9.26 -11.70 -8.64
C VAL A 325 9.92 -10.33 -8.57
N MET A 326 9.64 -9.53 -7.53
CA MET A 326 10.05 -8.13 -7.49
C MET A 326 11.58 -7.97 -7.42
N LYS A 327 12.27 -8.79 -6.61
CA LYS A 327 13.73 -8.79 -6.54
C LYS A 327 14.40 -9.09 -7.90
N PRO A 328 14.20 -10.25 -8.55
CA PRO A 328 14.90 -10.55 -9.81
C PRO A 328 14.52 -9.59 -10.94
N LEU A 329 13.29 -9.07 -10.95
CA LEU A 329 12.85 -8.01 -11.86
C LEU A 329 13.66 -6.73 -11.67
N LEU A 330 13.80 -6.24 -10.43
CA LEU A 330 14.53 -5.01 -10.14
C LEU A 330 16.05 -5.19 -10.32
N GLU A 331 16.61 -6.35 -9.97
CA GLU A 331 18.00 -6.71 -10.30
C GLU A 331 18.22 -6.66 -11.83
N GLY A 332 17.28 -7.19 -12.61
CA GLY A 332 17.30 -7.14 -14.07
C GLY A 332 17.23 -5.72 -14.64
N GLU A 333 16.40 -4.84 -14.07
CA GLU A 333 16.31 -3.44 -14.51
C GLU A 333 17.50 -2.58 -14.10
N LEU A 334 18.13 -2.82 -12.95
CA LEU A 334 19.25 -1.99 -12.47
C LEU A 334 20.60 -2.47 -13.04
N LYS A 335 20.69 -3.74 -13.48
CA LYS A 335 21.88 -4.33 -14.10
C LYS A 335 22.38 -3.53 -15.29
N GLY A 336 23.60 -3.02 -15.19
CA GLY A 336 24.25 -2.23 -16.24
C GLY A 336 23.79 -0.76 -16.32
N LYS A 337 22.80 -0.35 -15.52
CA LYS A 337 22.47 1.07 -15.30
C LYS A 337 23.17 1.65 -14.08
N GLU A 338 23.38 0.83 -13.04
CA GLU A 338 24.15 1.18 -11.85
C GLU A 338 25.22 0.09 -11.55
N ALA A 339 26.41 0.52 -11.12
CA ALA A 339 27.52 -0.38 -10.84
C ALA A 339 27.50 -0.83 -9.37
N GLY A 340 27.69 -2.13 -9.12
CA GLY A 340 27.74 -2.68 -7.76
C GLY A 340 26.42 -2.62 -6.97
N VAL A 341 25.31 -2.28 -7.63
CA VAL A 341 23.97 -2.25 -7.03
C VAL A 341 23.58 -3.60 -6.43
N GLN A 342 22.94 -3.58 -5.26
CA GLN A 342 22.37 -4.77 -4.62
C GLN A 342 20.88 -4.57 -4.36
N VAL A 343 20.07 -5.57 -4.68
CA VAL A 343 18.65 -5.64 -4.29
C VAL A 343 18.50 -6.72 -3.22
N LEU A 344 18.10 -6.31 -2.03
CA LEU A 344 17.93 -7.17 -0.87
C LEU A 344 16.45 -7.22 -0.49
N VAL A 345 16.00 -8.33 0.07
CA VAL A 345 14.70 -8.41 0.77
C VAL A 345 15.00 -8.32 2.26
N SER A 346 14.15 -7.63 3.02
CA SER A 346 14.29 -7.48 4.47
C SER A 346 14.22 -8.82 5.21
N GLU A 347 15.14 -9.02 6.14
CA GLU A 347 15.18 -10.14 7.10
C GLU A 347 14.48 -9.77 8.42
N ALA A 348 14.31 -8.48 8.70
CA ALA A 348 13.54 -7.99 9.84
C ALA A 348 12.02 -8.09 9.59
N ASP A 349 11.57 -7.89 8.35
CA ASP A 349 10.17 -7.99 7.93
C ASP A 349 9.55 -9.37 8.22
N ARG A 350 8.37 -9.36 8.83
CA ARG A 350 7.62 -10.54 9.29
C ARG A 350 6.16 -10.17 9.51
N ASP A 351 5.28 -11.18 9.46
CA ASP A 351 3.89 -10.99 9.85
C ASP A 351 3.79 -10.57 11.34
N PRO A 352 2.90 -9.63 11.70
CA PRO A 352 2.70 -9.25 13.10
C PRO A 352 2.09 -10.37 13.96
N PHE A 353 1.49 -11.39 13.35
CA PHE A 353 0.90 -12.54 14.05
C PHE A 353 1.78 -13.78 13.95
N ASN A 354 1.90 -14.50 15.07
CA ASN A 354 2.56 -15.80 15.12
C ASN A 354 1.52 -16.89 15.45
N ILE A 355 1.57 -18.02 14.73
CA ILE A 355 0.86 -19.23 15.16
C ILE A 355 1.71 -19.87 16.26
N VAL A 356 1.28 -19.72 17.51
CA VAL A 356 1.93 -20.35 18.66
C VAL A 356 1.27 -21.69 18.95
N ASP A 357 2.07 -22.75 19.07
CA ASP A 357 1.57 -24.02 19.60
C ASP A 357 1.56 -23.96 21.13
N ILE A 358 0.38 -24.09 21.73
CA ILE A 358 0.22 -24.01 23.19
C ILE A 358 0.88 -25.21 23.91
N SER A 359 1.23 -26.28 23.18
CA SER A 359 2.03 -27.38 23.73
C SER A 359 3.55 -27.14 23.72
N GLU A 360 4.00 -26.02 23.12
CA GLU A 360 5.41 -25.59 23.06
C GLU A 360 5.73 -24.40 24.01
N LEU A 361 4.75 -23.97 24.84
CA LEU A 361 4.86 -22.92 25.86
C LEU A 361 5.01 -23.50 27.28
#